data_AF-A0A1E4HYA8-F1
#
_entry.id   AF-A0A1E4HYA8-F1
#
_cell.length_a   1.000
_cell.length_b   1.000
_cell.length_c   1.000
_cell.angle_alpha   90.00
_cell.angle_beta   90.00
_cell.angle_gamma   90.00
#
_symmetry.space_group_name_H-M   'P 1'
#
loop_
_entity.id
_entity.type
_entity.pdbx_description
1 polymer ?
#
loop_
_entity_poly.entity_id
_entity_poly.type
_entity_poly.pdbx_seq_one_letter_code
_entity_poly.pdbx_strand_id
1 'polypeptide(L)'
;MNDLLTKMFFGGFVRMHILYHATKEDIFGVEMMEELARHGYEVGPGTLYPMLQKLEGAGYLTSQSAIVAGKTRRYYRATPEGAAALEAAKAKLGELVKEVIDDKPPRPSIKADRRSSPEGGKAPIDGEMS
;
A
#
# COMPACT_ATOMS: atom_id res chain seq x y z
N MET A 1 -14.61 12.17 -12.77
CA MET A 1 -13.55 11.98 -13.78
C MET A 1 -12.77 10.75 -13.36
N ASN A 2 -13.10 9.57 -13.89
CA ASN A 2 -12.56 8.30 -13.41
C ASN A 2 -11.37 7.88 -14.29
N ASP A 3 -10.22 8.51 -14.03
CA ASP A 3 -8.98 8.27 -14.77
C ASP A 3 -8.42 6.86 -14.51
N LEU A 4 -7.70 6.31 -15.49
CA LEU A 4 -7.11 4.97 -15.45
C LEU A 4 -6.22 4.79 -14.22
N LEU A 5 -5.44 5.82 -13.86
CA LEU A 5 -4.53 5.78 -12.73
C LEU A 5 -5.30 5.63 -11.41
N THR A 6 -6.37 6.40 -11.25
CA THR A 6 -7.26 6.33 -10.07
C THR A 6 -7.88 4.94 -9.92
N LYS A 7 -8.30 4.30 -11.02
CA LYS A 7 -8.84 2.93 -10.99
C LYS A 7 -7.81 1.88 -10.57
N MET A 8 -6.56 2.02 -11.01
CA MET A 8 -5.48 1.10 -10.62
C MET A 8 -5.16 1.20 -9.13
N PHE A 9 -5.15 2.42 -8.57
CA PHE A 9 -4.87 2.62 -7.14
C PHE A 9 -6.07 2.40 -6.23
N PHE A 10 -7.30 2.53 -6.74
CA PHE A 10 -8.55 2.42 -5.97
C PHE A 10 -8.55 1.22 -5.02
N GLY A 11 -8.26 0.02 -5.55
CA GLY A 11 -8.25 -1.18 -4.72
C GLY A 11 -7.19 -1.14 -3.62
N GLY A 12 -6.03 -0.52 -3.87
CA GLY A 12 -4.98 -0.33 -2.86
C GLY A 12 -5.45 0.60 -1.74
N PHE A 13 -6.04 1.74 -2.09
CA PHE A 13 -6.56 2.69 -1.12
C PHE A 13 -7.68 2.12 -0.26
N VAL A 14 -8.63 1.40 -0.87
CA VAL A 14 -9.72 0.76 -0.12
C VAL A 14 -9.18 -0.25 0.89
N ARG A 15 -8.24 -1.12 0.50
CA ARG A 15 -7.62 -2.09 1.41
C ARG A 15 -6.85 -1.43 2.55
N MET A 16 -6.17 -0.33 2.27
CA MET A 16 -5.46 0.43 3.29
C MET A 16 -6.42 1.06 4.30
N HIS A 17 -7.57 1.60 3.87
CA HIS A 17 -8.63 2.06 4.79
C HIS A 17 -9.16 0.91 5.63
N ILE A 18 -9.51 -0.23 5.01
CA ILE A 18 -10.00 -1.42 5.73
C ILE A 18 -9.03 -1.82 6.84
N LEU A 19 -7.73 -1.99 6.52
CA LEU A 19 -6.73 -2.35 7.52
C LEU A 19 -6.56 -1.26 8.58
N TYR A 20 -6.55 0.01 8.18
CA TYR A 20 -6.44 1.13 9.12
C TYR A 20 -7.56 1.08 10.17
N HIS A 21 -8.83 1.02 9.75
CA HIS A 21 -9.96 0.98 10.68
C HIS A 21 -9.95 -0.32 11.51
N ALA A 22 -9.65 -1.47 10.89
CA ALA A 22 -9.60 -2.76 11.58
C ALA A 22 -8.48 -2.87 12.64
N THR A 23 -7.46 -2.00 12.61
CA THR A 23 -6.46 -1.91 13.70
C THR A 23 -6.96 -1.10 14.90
N LYS A 24 -7.98 -0.26 14.72
CA LYS A 24 -8.53 0.60 15.78
C LYS A 24 -9.66 -0.12 16.50
N GLU A 25 -10.66 -0.55 15.75
CA GLU A 25 -11.88 -1.17 16.25
C GLU A 25 -12.34 -2.32 15.35
N ASP A 26 -13.31 -3.08 15.83
CA ASP A 26 -13.97 -4.10 15.01
C ASP A 26 -14.80 -3.38 13.94
N ILE A 27 -14.63 -3.78 12.67
CA ILE A 27 -15.36 -3.16 11.56
C ILE A 27 -16.47 -4.07 11.06
N PHE A 28 -17.61 -3.48 10.72
CA PHE A 28 -18.69 -4.14 10.00
C PHE A 28 -18.76 -3.65 8.55
N GLY A 29 -19.10 -4.55 7.62
CA GLY A 29 -19.07 -4.23 6.19
C GLY A 29 -19.93 -3.02 5.80
N VAL A 30 -21.09 -2.82 6.42
CA VAL A 30 -21.95 -1.66 6.12
C VAL A 30 -21.30 -0.35 6.58
N GLU A 31 -20.81 -0.30 7.82
CA GLU A 31 -20.14 0.89 8.38
C GLU A 31 -18.87 1.24 7.57
N MET A 32 -18.12 0.22 7.12
CA MET A 32 -16.96 0.44 6.28
C MET A 32 -17.32 1.01 4.90
N MET A 33 -18.46 0.60 4.29
CA MET A 33 -18.94 1.23 3.05
C MET A 33 -19.33 2.68 3.27
N GLU A 34 -20.03 2.99 4.37
CA GLU A 34 -20.41 4.36 4.73
C GLU A 34 -19.19 5.25 4.94
N GLU A 35 -18.17 4.75 5.62
CA GLU A 35 -16.91 5.48 5.84
C GLU A 35 -16.15 5.71 4.54
N LEU A 36 -16.04 4.70 3.67
CA LEU A 36 -15.43 4.84 2.35
C LEU A 36 -16.18 5.86 1.47
N ALA A 37 -17.51 5.89 1.56
CA ALA A 37 -18.32 6.88 0.84
C ALA A 37 -18.04 8.32 1.32
N ARG A 38 -17.80 8.54 2.62
CA ARG A 38 -17.38 9.86 3.15
C ARG A 38 -16.04 10.32 2.58
N HIS A 39 -15.16 9.39 2.23
CA HIS A 39 -13.88 9.66 1.55
C HIS A 39 -14.01 9.76 0.02
N GLY A 40 -15.23 9.70 -0.52
CA GLY A 40 -15.50 9.82 -1.96
C GLY A 40 -15.30 8.53 -2.76
N TYR A 41 -15.20 7.37 -2.09
CA TYR A 41 -15.13 6.07 -2.76
C TYR A 41 -16.53 5.46 -2.96
N GLU A 42 -16.87 5.15 -4.20
CA GLU A 42 -18.07 4.36 -4.53
C GLU A 42 -17.76 2.86 -4.36
N VAL A 43 -17.93 2.34 -3.15
CA VAL A 43 -17.67 0.94 -2.81
C VAL A 43 -18.97 0.24 -2.43
N GLY A 44 -19.44 -0.64 -3.32
CA GLY A 44 -20.62 -1.46 -3.06
C GLY A 44 -20.28 -2.81 -2.39
N PRO A 45 -21.30 -3.58 -1.98
CA PRO A 45 -21.14 -4.91 -1.38
C PRO A 45 -20.34 -5.87 -2.26
N GLY A 46 -20.58 -5.84 -3.58
CA GLY A 46 -19.88 -6.68 -4.57
C GLY A 46 -18.38 -6.39 -4.71
N THR A 47 -17.90 -5.29 -4.13
CA THR A 47 -16.49 -4.92 -4.10
C THR A 47 -15.90 -5.11 -2.71
N LEU A 48 -16.60 -4.65 -1.68
CA LEU A 48 -16.08 -4.68 -0.31
C LEU A 48 -15.93 -6.10 0.22
N TYR A 49 -16.98 -6.93 0.13
CA TYR A 49 -16.94 -8.27 0.73
C TYR A 49 -15.88 -9.18 0.11
N PRO A 50 -15.68 -9.20 -1.23
CA PRO A 50 -14.55 -9.91 -1.81
C PRO A 50 -13.18 -9.39 -1.34
N MET A 51 -13.04 -8.08 -1.06
CA MET A 51 -11.78 -7.54 -0.50
C MET A 51 -11.57 -8.00 0.94
N LEU A 52 -12.61 -7.96 1.78
CA LEU A 52 -12.55 -8.45 3.16
C LEU A 52 -12.19 -9.94 3.20
N GLN A 53 -12.84 -10.77 2.38
CA GLN A 53 -12.55 -12.20 2.26
C GLN A 53 -11.11 -12.46 1.82
N LYS A 54 -10.57 -11.67 0.87
CA LYS A 54 -9.17 -11.80 0.43
C LYS A 54 -8.18 -11.42 1.53
N LEU A 55 -8.45 -10.35 2.28
CA LEU A 55 -7.60 -9.93 3.39
C LEU A 55 -7.63 -10.93 4.55
N GLU A 56 -8.81 -11.50 4.85
CA GLU A 56 -8.96 -12.57 5.83
C GLU A 56 -8.24 -13.86 5.38
N GLY A 57 -8.45 -14.29 4.13
CA GLY A 57 -7.77 -15.46 3.57
C GLY A 57 -6.24 -15.30 3.47
N ALA A 58 -5.74 -14.07 3.38
CA ALA A 58 -4.32 -13.75 3.45
C ALA A 58 -3.78 -13.63 4.89
N GLY A 59 -4.63 -13.80 5.91
CA GLY A 59 -4.24 -13.72 7.32
C GLY A 59 -4.08 -12.30 7.86
N TYR A 60 -4.50 -11.27 7.13
CA TYR A 60 -4.42 -9.87 7.60
C TYR A 60 -5.63 -9.44 8.43
N LEU A 61 -6.75 -10.14 8.29
CA LEU A 61 -7.94 -9.96 9.10
C LEU A 61 -8.33 -11.28 9.75
N THR A 62 -8.94 -11.18 10.93
CA THR A 62 -9.78 -12.23 11.51
C THR A 62 -11.22 -11.75 11.52
N SER A 63 -12.19 -12.66 11.64
CA SER A 63 -13.58 -12.28 11.78
C SER A 63 -14.33 -13.09 12.84
N GLN A 64 -15.36 -12.45 13.40
CA GLN A 64 -16.27 -13.05 14.35
C GLN A 64 -17.70 -12.72 13.95
N SER A 65 -18.61 -13.69 14.12
CA SER A 65 -20.03 -13.48 13.84
C SER A 65 -20.80 -13.29 15.14
N ALA A 66 -21.70 -12.32 15.18
CA ALA A 66 -22.60 -12.07 16.31
C ALA A 66 -24.02 -11.82 15.81
N ILE A 67 -25.02 -12.19 16.63
CA ILE A 67 -26.42 -11.89 16.36
C ILE A 67 -26.75 -10.53 16.99
N VAL A 68 -27.11 -9.55 16.16
CA VAL A 68 -27.50 -8.22 16.61
C VAL A 68 -28.88 -7.91 16.04
N ALA A 69 -29.86 -7.69 16.91
CA ALA A 69 -31.26 -7.47 16.55
C ALA A 69 -31.81 -8.57 15.60
N GLY A 70 -31.52 -9.84 15.91
CA GLY A 70 -31.99 -10.99 15.14
C GLY A 70 -31.29 -11.20 13.79
N LYS A 71 -30.27 -10.41 13.46
CA LYS A 71 -29.48 -10.54 12.22
C LYS A 71 -28.04 -10.92 12.53
N THR A 72 -27.50 -11.88 11.79
CA THR A 72 -26.07 -12.22 11.84
C THR A 72 -25.25 -11.09 11.24
N ARG A 73 -24.34 -10.53 12.04
CA ARG A 73 -23.34 -9.54 11.62
C ARG A 73 -21.95 -10.16 11.74
N ARG A 74 -21.12 -9.95 10.73
CA ARG A 74 -19.72 -10.41 10.71
C ARG A 74 -18.80 -9.22 10.89
N TYR A 75 -18.08 -9.21 12.01
CA TYR A 75 -17.11 -8.19 12.37
C TYR A 75 -15.72 -8.64 11.98
N TYR A 76 -14.89 -7.70 11.56
CA TYR A 76 -13.50 -7.96 11.15
C TYR A 76 -12.54 -7.15 12.02
N ARG A 77 -11.41 -7.77 12.37
CA ARG A 77 -10.32 -7.14 13.14
C ARG A 77 -8.99 -7.42 12.46
N ALA A 78 -8.07 -6.46 12.48
CA ALA A 78 -6.72 -6.69 12.00
C ALA A 78 -5.96 -7.68 12.90
N THR A 79 -5.26 -8.61 12.28
CA THR A 79 -4.28 -9.48 12.94
C THR A 79 -2.97 -8.72 13.19
N PRO A 80 -2.03 -9.26 13.99
CA PRO A 80 -0.67 -8.72 14.08
C PRO A 80 0.01 -8.59 12.71
N GLU A 81 -0.18 -9.58 11.83
CA GLU A 81 0.35 -9.59 10.47
C GLU A 81 -0.30 -8.49 9.61
N GLY A 82 -1.61 -8.29 9.73
CA GLY A 82 -2.32 -7.20 9.04
C GLY A 82 -1.88 -5.82 9.51
N ALA A 83 -1.64 -5.65 10.81
CA ALA A 83 -1.10 -4.41 11.37
C ALA A 83 0.33 -4.14 10.86
N ALA A 84 1.20 -5.16 10.83
CA ALA A 84 2.54 -5.03 10.27
C ALA A 84 2.52 -4.68 8.77
N ALA A 85 1.62 -5.30 8.00
CA ALA A 85 1.43 -4.99 6.59
C ALA A 85 0.96 -3.54 6.38
N LEU A 86 0.06 -3.04 7.23
CA LEU A 86 -0.37 -1.64 7.20
C LEU A 86 0.79 -0.68 7.47
N GLU A 87 1.63 -0.93 8.46
CA GLU A 87 2.78 -0.07 8.77
C GLU A 87 3.81 -0.05 7.62
N ALA A 88 4.07 -1.19 6.99
CA ALA A 88 4.91 -1.25 5.80
C ALA A 88 4.32 -0.43 4.63
N ALA A 89 3.00 -0.51 4.41
CA ALA A 89 2.31 0.26 3.39
C ALA A 89 2.36 1.78 3.69
N LYS A 90 2.17 2.19 4.96
CA LYS A 90 2.28 3.60 5.38
C LYS A 90 3.67 4.17 5.12
N ALA A 91 4.73 3.40 5.37
CA ALA A 91 6.10 3.83 5.09
C ALA A 91 6.30 4.14 3.59
N LYS A 92 5.80 3.26 2.72
CA LYS A 92 5.85 3.45 1.26
C LYS A 92 4.99 4.61 0.78
N LEU A 93 3.79 4.77 1.34
CA LEU A 93 2.94 5.91 1.04
C LEU A 93 3.60 7.23 1.47
N GLY A 94 4.22 7.27 2.65
CA GLY A 94 4.90 8.46 3.15
C GLY A 94 6.12 8.85 2.33
N GLU A 95 6.84 7.88 1.74
CA GLU A 95 7.88 8.14 0.75
C GLU A 95 7.29 8.77 -0.52
N LEU A 96 6.23 8.16 -1.08
CA LEU A 96 5.57 8.64 -2.28
C LEU A 96 4.97 10.05 -2.12
N VAL A 97 4.33 10.33 -0.98
CA VAL A 97 3.74 11.65 -0.70
C VAL A 97 4.83 12.73 -0.67
N LYS A 98 5.99 12.46 -0.07
CA LYS A 98 7.11 13.41 -0.06
C LYS A 98 7.61 13.74 -1.46
N GLU A 99 7.61 12.78 -2.37
CA GLU A 99 8.12 12.99 -3.73
C GLU A 99 7.07 13.64 -4.64
N VAL A 100 5.83 13.15 -4.62
CA VAL A 100 4.79 13.55 -5.60
C VAL A 100 3.95 14.75 -5.13
N ILE A 101 3.79 14.92 -3.82
CA ILE A 101 2.98 16.02 -3.26
C ILE A 101 3.86 17.17 -2.76
N ASP A 102 4.95 16.86 -2.06
CA ASP A 102 5.87 17.91 -1.58
C ASP A 102 6.94 18.31 -2.63
N ASP A 103 6.91 17.72 -3.85
CA ASP A 103 7.87 17.93 -4.96
C ASP A 103 9.34 17.83 -4.54
N LYS A 104 9.64 16.97 -3.55
CA LYS A 104 11.01 16.75 -3.10
C LYS A 104 11.73 15.85 -4.11
N PRO A 105 12.97 16.18 -4.50
CA PRO A 105 13.70 15.37 -5.46
C PRO A 105 13.85 13.94 -4.91
N PRO A 106 13.68 12.92 -5.75
CA PRO A 106 13.84 11.55 -5.32
C PRO A 106 15.25 11.37 -4.79
N ARG A 107 15.41 10.49 -3.78
CA ARG A 107 16.77 10.10 -3.36
C ARG A 107 17.50 9.60 -4.60
N PRO A 108 18.73 10.08 -4.89
CA PRO A 108 19.42 9.75 -6.12
C PRO A 108 19.56 8.24 -6.23
N SER A 109 18.78 7.65 -7.11
CA SER A 109 18.68 6.21 -7.29
C SER A 109 18.88 5.91 -8.77
N ILE A 110 19.81 4.98 -9.02
CA ILE A 110 20.19 4.35 -10.31
C ILE A 110 21.34 5.02 -11.11
N LYS A 111 21.48 6.35 -11.21
CA LYS A 111 22.55 6.95 -12.07
C LYS A 111 23.82 7.44 -11.36
N ALA A 112 23.82 7.61 -10.05
CA ALA A 112 24.96 8.18 -9.33
C ALA A 112 26.11 7.16 -9.14
N ASP A 113 25.80 5.87 -9.08
CA ASP A 113 26.76 4.80 -8.79
C ASP A 113 27.54 4.31 -10.04
N ARG A 114 27.03 4.57 -11.25
CA ARG A 114 27.71 4.19 -12.51
C ARG A 114 28.77 5.19 -12.99
N ARG A 115 28.95 6.33 -12.30
CA ARG A 115 29.91 7.38 -12.68
C ARG A 115 31.21 7.37 -11.86
N SER A 116 31.40 6.38 -10.98
CA SER A 116 32.58 6.25 -10.10
C SER A 116 33.53 5.09 -10.47
N SER A 117 33.46 4.54 -11.68
CA SER A 117 34.58 3.76 -12.24
C SER A 117 35.45 4.69 -13.09
N PRO A 118 36.71 4.97 -12.71
CA PRO A 118 37.63 5.66 -13.60
C PRO A 118 38.14 4.67 -14.66
N GLU A 119 37.69 4.84 -15.90
CA GLU A 119 38.51 4.47 -17.07
C GLU A 119 39.71 5.44 -17.11
N GLY A 120 40.92 4.93 -16.99
CA GLY A 120 42.11 5.80 -17.01
C GLY A 120 43.44 5.11 -16.76
N GLY A 121 43.66 3.91 -17.32
CA GLY A 121 44.98 3.25 -17.32
C GLY A 121 45.52 3.13 -18.74
N LYS A 122 45.89 4.26 -19.37
CA LYS A 122 46.66 4.25 -20.61
C LYS A 122 48.09 3.83 -20.24
N ALA A 123 48.47 2.59 -20.52
CA ALA A 123 49.87 2.17 -20.38
C ALA A 123 50.75 2.99 -21.36
N PRO A 124 51.91 3.50 -20.93
CA PRO A 124 52.83 4.14 -21.85
C PRO A 124 53.43 3.09 -22.77
N ILE A 125 53.40 3.41 -24.06
CA ILE A 125 54.16 2.75 -25.11
C ILE A 125 55.50 3.47 -25.28
N ASP A 126 56.52 3.05 -24.55
CA ASP A 126 57.92 3.36 -24.86
C ASP A 126 58.68 2.02 -24.72
N GLY A 127 59.44 1.48 -25.67
CA GLY A 127 60.26 2.14 -26.68
C GLY A 127 61.74 1.90 -26.34
N GLU A 128 62.29 0.81 -26.87
CA GLU A 128 63.72 0.57 -27.20
C GLU A 128 64.80 0.19 -26.15
N MET A 129 65.60 -0.79 -26.62
CA MET A 129 67.03 -1.07 -26.42
C MET A 129 67.56 -1.66 -25.11
N SER A 130 67.77 -2.99 -25.12
CA SER A 130 69.11 -3.59 -25.33
C SER A 130 68.99 -5.08 -25.63
#